data_AF-M0BDK8-F1
#
_entry.id   AF-M0BDK8-F1
#
_cell.length_a   1.000
_cell.length_b   1.000
_cell.length_c   1.000
_cell.angle_alpha   90.00
_cell.angle_beta   90.00
_cell.angle_gamma   90.00
#
_symmetry.space_group_name_H-M   'P 1'
#
loop_
_entity.id
_entity.type
_entity.pdbx_description
1 polymer ?
#
loop_
_entity_poly.entity_id
_entity_poly.type
_entity_poly.pdbx_seq_one_letter_code
_entity_poly.pdbx_strand_id
1 'polypeptide(L)'
;MGRYEYDEQRSGPACERCNVELTADHWVRLEALHQGTRSDRYEDGVRLVCVDCVAALGLLEFAGHDEPNPVEPPDANRVPSDPAQGNE
;
A
#
# COMPACT_ATOMS: atom_id res chain seq x y z
N MET A 1 47.93 -21.65 9.62
CA MET A 1 47.02 -20.49 9.63
C MET A 1 46.01 -20.68 8.52
N GLY A 2 44.83 -21.23 8.85
CA GLY A 2 43.75 -21.43 7.88
C GLY A 2 43.21 -20.06 7.48
N ARG A 3 43.18 -19.79 6.17
CA ARG A 3 42.51 -18.61 5.64
C ARG A 3 41.01 -18.90 5.79
N TYR A 4 40.34 -18.18 6.68
CA TYR A 4 38.89 -18.17 6.71
C TYR A 4 38.45 -17.59 5.36
N GLU A 5 37.94 -18.44 4.47
CA GLU A 5 37.13 -17.96 3.35
C GLU A 5 35.97 -17.19 3.98
N TYR A 6 35.99 -15.87 3.84
CA TYR A 6 34.77 -15.11 4.02
C TYR A 6 33.83 -15.62 2.92
N ASP A 7 32.78 -16.33 3.32
CA ASP A 7 31.63 -16.53 2.44
C ASP A 7 31.20 -15.11 2.05
N GLU A 8 31.43 -14.73 0.80
CA GLU A 8 30.92 -13.49 0.25
C GLU A 8 29.44 -13.45 0.58
N GLN A 9 28.99 -12.40 1.28
CA GLN A 9 27.59 -12.19 1.59
C GLN A 9 26.85 -12.19 0.25
N ARG A 10 26.25 -13.32 -0.12
CA ARG A 10 25.45 -13.42 -1.35
C ARG A 10 24.37 -12.38 -1.22
N SER A 11 24.50 -11.30 -1.98
CA SER A 11 23.50 -10.26 -2.06
C SER A 11 22.18 -10.93 -2.41
N GLY A 12 21.18 -10.73 -1.55
CA GLY A 12 19.85 -11.31 -1.74
C GLY A 12 19.22 -10.82 -3.05
N PRO A 13 18.14 -11.46 -3.52
CA PRO A 13 17.37 -10.92 -4.64
C PRO A 13 16.93 -9.47 -4.32
N ALA A 14 16.92 -8.60 -5.33
CA ALA A 14 16.44 -7.24 -5.17
C ALA A 14 14.92 -7.16 -5.36
N CYS A 15 14.27 -6.21 -4.68
CA CYS A 15 12.87 -5.90 -4.91
C CYS A 15 12.68 -5.42 -6.35
N GLU A 16 11.77 -6.04 -7.09
CA GLU A 16 11.56 -5.72 -8.50
C GLU A 16 10.87 -4.35 -8.73
N ARG A 17 10.37 -3.71 -7.66
CA ARG A 17 9.73 -2.40 -7.72
C ARG A 17 10.65 -1.24 -7.36
N CYS A 18 11.36 -1.33 -6.23
CA CYS A 18 12.23 -0.25 -5.75
C CYS A 18 13.73 -0.56 -5.85
N ASN A 19 14.09 -1.76 -6.32
CA ASN A 19 15.47 -2.22 -6.49
C ASN A 19 16.31 -2.26 -5.20
N VAL A 20 15.66 -2.23 -4.03
CA VAL A 20 16.30 -2.40 -2.71
C VAL A 20 16.53 -3.89 -2.48
N GLU A 21 17.68 -4.25 -1.89
CA GLU A 21 18.01 -5.63 -1.53
C GLU A 21 16.97 -6.21 -0.55
N LEU A 22 16.48 -7.41 -0.83
CA LEU A 22 15.55 -8.11 0.05
C LEU A 22 16.33 -8.83 1.16
N THR A 23 15.89 -8.66 2.40
CA THR A 23 16.40 -9.46 3.53
C THR A 23 15.76 -10.86 3.50
N ALA A 24 16.25 -11.81 4.30
CA ALA A 24 15.74 -13.18 4.28
C ALA A 24 14.25 -13.30 4.64
N ASP A 25 13.75 -12.39 5.48
CA ASP A 25 12.45 -12.44 6.16
C ASP A 25 11.50 -11.27 5.84
N HIS A 26 11.94 -10.28 5.05
CA HIS A 26 11.20 -9.04 4.84
C HIS A 26 10.81 -8.79 3.38
N TRP A 27 10.09 -9.74 2.79
CA TRP A 27 9.59 -9.67 1.42
C TRP A 27 8.37 -10.58 1.21
N VAL A 28 7.68 -10.37 0.10
CA VAL A 28 6.52 -11.14 -0.31
C VAL A 28 6.70 -11.61 -1.75
N ARG A 29 6.30 -12.85 -2.04
CA ARG A 29 6.14 -13.37 -3.41
C ARG A 29 4.74 -13.05 -3.90
N LEU A 30 4.62 -12.25 -4.95
CA LEU A 30 3.36 -11.98 -5.62
C LEU A 30 3.24 -12.87 -6.86
N GLU A 31 2.10 -13.55 -6.99
CA GLU A 31 1.76 -14.35 -8.16
C GLU A 31 0.55 -13.74 -8.86
N ALA A 32 0.72 -13.38 -10.13
CA ALA A 32 -0.36 -12.96 -11.01
C ALA A 32 -0.76 -14.17 -11.87
N LEU A 33 -1.94 -14.72 -11.58
CA LEU A 33 -2.55 -15.81 -12.34
C LEU A 33 -3.73 -15.26 -13.14
N HIS A 34 -3.71 -15.44 -14.46
CA HIS A 34 -4.76 -14.94 -15.33
C HIS A 34 -5.71 -16.08 -15.68
N GLN A 35 -6.97 -15.96 -15.24
CA GLN A 35 -8.01 -16.92 -15.53
C GLN A 35 -9.20 -16.23 -16.22
N GLY A 36 -9.79 -16.88 -17.22
CA GLY A 36 -11.01 -16.40 -17.89
C GLY A 36 -10.89 -16.28 -19.41
N THR A 37 -11.94 -15.77 -20.07
CA THR A 37 -12.09 -15.76 -21.54
C THR A 37 -11.14 -14.80 -22.28
N ARG A 38 -10.35 -14.01 -21.56
CA ARG A 38 -9.37 -13.05 -22.09
C ARG A 38 -7.98 -13.19 -21.46
N SER A 39 -7.74 -14.28 -20.71
CA SER A 39 -6.46 -14.50 -20.03
C SER A 39 -5.33 -14.85 -20.99
N ASP A 40 -5.66 -15.27 -22.21
CA ASP A 40 -4.73 -15.56 -23.32
C ASP A 40 -3.84 -14.37 -23.72
N ARG A 41 -4.23 -13.15 -23.36
CA ARG A 41 -3.48 -11.92 -23.64
C ARG A 41 -2.48 -11.54 -22.56
N TYR A 42 -2.44 -12.28 -21.48
CA TYR A 42 -1.62 -11.98 -20.32
C TYR A 42 -0.72 -13.17 -19.99
N GLU A 43 0.50 -12.87 -19.58
CA GLU A 43 1.43 -13.87 -19.08
C GLU A 43 1.33 -13.93 -17.56
N ASP A 44 1.22 -15.15 -17.03
CA ASP A 44 1.35 -15.37 -15.60
C ASP A 44 2.72 -14.90 -15.13
N GLY A 45 2.75 -14.29 -13.95
CA GLY A 45 3.93 -13.60 -13.46
C GLY A 45 4.20 -13.89 -12.01
N VAL A 46 5.48 -13.97 -11.67
CA VAL A 46 5.97 -14.04 -10.28
C VAL A 46 6.85 -12.82 -10.05
N ARG A 47 6.61 -12.11 -8.96
CA ARG A 47 7.42 -10.95 -8.54
C ARG A 47 7.82 -11.04 -7.07
N LEU A 48 9.07 -10.69 -6.76
CA LEU A 48 9.57 -10.53 -5.41
C LEU A 48 9.56 -9.05 -5.01
N VAL A 49 8.80 -8.72 -3.96
CA VAL A 49 8.53 -7.33 -3.58
C VAL A 49 8.75 -7.13 -2.08
N CYS A 50 9.40 -6.04 -1.68
CA CYS A 50 9.55 -5.71 -0.27
C CYS A 50 8.20 -5.32 0.37
N VAL A 51 8.09 -5.50 1.69
CA VAL A 51 6.84 -5.24 2.42
C VAL A 51 6.39 -3.78 2.27
N ASP A 52 7.32 -2.81 2.26
CA ASP A 52 7.01 -1.40 2.05
C ASP A 52 6.35 -1.13 0.69
N CYS A 53 6.86 -1.79 -0.35
CA CYS A 53 6.29 -1.68 -1.69
C CYS A 53 4.90 -2.32 -1.77
N VAL A 54 4.67 -3.44 -1.06
CA VAL A 54 3.35 -4.06 -0.95
C VAL A 54 2.37 -3.15 -0.21
N ALA A 55 2.80 -2.56 0.92
CA ALA A 55 1.98 -1.62 1.68
C ALA A 55 1.59 -0.39 0.83
N ALA A 56 2.53 0.16 0.06
CA ALA A 56 2.26 1.26 -0.86
C ALA A 56 1.25 0.89 -1.96
N LEU A 57 1.29 -0.33 -2.50
CA LEU A 57 0.29 -0.81 -3.45
C LEU A 57 -1.11 -0.85 -2.83
N GLY A 58 -1.23 -1.38 -1.61
CA GLY A 58 -2.49 -1.39 -0.87
C GLY A 58 -3.04 0.01 -0.61
N LEU A 59 -2.18 0.96 -0.20
CA LEU A 59 -2.60 2.34 0.06
C LEU A 59 -3.15 3.06 -1.18
N LEU A 60 -2.64 2.75 -2.38
CA LEU A 60 -3.17 3.31 -3.64
C LEU A 60 -4.61 2.86 -3.94
N GLU A 61 -5.01 1.67 -3.49
CA GLU A 61 -6.36 1.14 -3.69
C GLU A 61 -7.41 1.86 -2.81
N PHE A 62 -6.97 2.50 -1.71
CA PHE A 62 -7.85 3.25 -0.80
C PHE A 62 -7.81 4.77 -1.01
N ALA A 63 -6.81 5.31 -1.70
CA ALA A 63 -6.69 6.75 -1.97
C ALA A 63 -7.73 7.29 -2.98
N GLY A 64 -8.49 6.41 -3.65
CA GLY A 64 -9.47 6.78 -4.67
C GLY A 64 -10.89 7.09 -4.17
N HIS A 65 -11.16 7.01 -2.85
CA HIS A 65 -12.52 7.10 -2.32
C HIS A 65 -12.79 8.24 -1.32
N ASP A 66 -11.78 9.01 -0.93
CA ASP A 66 -11.97 10.21 -0.11
C ASP A 66 -11.64 11.46 -0.94
N GLU A 67 -12.58 11.92 -1.77
CA GLU A 67 -12.69 13.36 -1.90
C GLU A 67 -13.02 13.87 -0.49
N PRO A 68 -12.17 14.69 0.15
CA PRO A 68 -12.53 15.26 1.44
C PRO A 68 -13.78 16.10 1.21
N ASN A 69 -14.92 15.64 1.76
CA ASN A 69 -16.14 16.41 1.76
C ASN A 69 -15.79 17.81 2.32
N PRO A 70 -16.05 18.91 1.59
CA PRO A 70 -15.66 20.23 2.06
C PRO A 70 -16.22 20.45 3.46
N VAL A 71 -15.33 20.50 4.45
CA VAL A 71 -15.71 20.89 5.80
C VAL A 71 -16.01 22.38 5.69
N GLU A 72 -17.29 22.72 5.54
CA GLU A 72 -17.72 24.11 5.64
C GLU A 72 -17.17 24.64 6.98
N PRO A 73 -16.45 25.79 6.98
CA PRO A 73 -16.00 26.37 8.22
C PRO A 73 -17.23 26.57 9.13
N PRO A 74 -17.11 26.33 10.44
CA PRO A 74 -18.24 26.51 11.34
C PRO A 74 -18.78 27.92 11.14
N ASP A 75 -20.04 28.02 10.70
CA ASP A 75 -20.71 29.29 10.51
C ASP A 75 -20.76 29.99 11.88
N ALA A 76 -19.88 30.98 12.06
CA ALA A 76 -19.77 31.75 13.29
C ALA A 76 -21.06 32.52 13.62
N ASN A 77 -22.01 32.60 12.69
CA ASN A 77 -23.32 33.23 12.87
C ASN A 77 -24.45 32.22 13.08
N ARG A 78 -24.17 30.91 13.15
CA ARG A 78 -25.18 29.89 13.46
C ARG A 78 -25.55 29.98 14.93
N VAL A 79 -26.56 30.80 15.22
CA VAL A 79 -27.24 30.83 16.52
C VAL A 79 -27.88 29.45 16.73
N PRO A 80 -27.55 28.73 17.82
CA PRO A 80 -28.29 27.52 18.18
C PRO A 80 -29.73 27.93 18.48
N SER A 81 -30.69 27.44 17.69
CA SER A 81 -32.10 27.59 18.03
C SER A 81 -32.36 26.76 19.29
N ASP A 82 -32.48 27.42 20.43
CA ASP A 82 -32.88 26.82 21.69
C ASP A 82 -34.35 26.35 21.56
N PRO A 83 -34.64 25.05 21.66
CA PRO A 83 -36.02 24.56 21.59
C PRO A 83 -36.87 24.96 22.82
N ALA A 84 -36.30 25.66 23.81
CA ALA A 84 -36.99 26.03 25.04
C ALA A 84 -37.77 27.37 25.00
N GLN A 85 -37.86 28.06 23.87
CA GLN A 85 -38.69 29.27 23.76
C GLN A 85 -40.03 28.97 23.05
N GLY A 86 -40.97 28.47 23.84
CA GLY A 86 -42.36 28.31 23.42
C GLY A 86 -43.30 28.18 24.61
N ASN A 87 -44.03 29.27 24.87
CA ASN A 87 -45.32 29.40 25.58
C ASN A 87 -45.26 30.02 27.00
N GLU A 88 -45.45 31.34 27.04
CA GLU A 88 -46.31 31.99 28.04
C GLU A 88 -47.62 32.39 27.37
#